data_AF-A0A504YMJ9-F1
#
_entry.id   AF-A0A504YMJ9-F1
#
_cell.length_a   1.000
_cell.length_b   1.000
_cell.length_c   1.000
_cell.angle_alpha   90.00
_cell.angle_beta   90.00
_cell.angle_gamma   90.00
#
_symmetry.space_group_name_H-M   'P 1'
#
loop_
_entity.id
_entity.type
_entity.pdbx_description
1 polymer ?
#
loop_
_entity_poly.entity_id
_entity_poly.type
_entity_poly.pdbx_seq_one_letter_code
_entity_poly.pdbx_strand_id
1 'polypeptide(L)'
;MPNKRCIPTKANLVNEDNILRDKTLIDLCGVTLFWRSAKGLSKTATMNDLKRMVDCLNLARFQCPILYKTLRMPSIRDTINRPSPASTSPGDSSERPASPRSPTASKRRPPTVTSDSKPYVYLNCGHVHGWHTWRALDDVGDSIRTCPMCRQSSPFVPLQMGLEPAFYIDRRFPTHCFNPCGHMASEKTCRYWCGLRIPNNHDFSLQARCPFCLAIISPTPVRLLFNSDEENGDMWWIELATQLSDELSADGSV
;
A
#
# COMPACT_ATOMS: atom_id res chain seq x y z
N MET A 1 10.71 -26.08 20.17
CA MET A 1 10.77 -27.55 20.30
C MET A 1 11.31 -28.15 19.00
N PRO A 2 12.49 -28.79 19.01
CA PRO A 2 13.10 -29.45 17.83
C PRO A 2 12.35 -30.70 17.35
N ASN A 3 11.44 -31.25 18.15
CA ASN A 3 10.78 -32.56 17.91
C ASN A 3 9.53 -32.53 17.01
N LYS A 4 9.35 -31.50 16.17
CA LYS A 4 8.28 -31.46 15.15
C LYS A 4 8.79 -31.32 13.72
N ARG A 5 10.08 -31.51 13.45
CA ARG A 5 10.53 -31.63 12.05
C ARG A 5 9.88 -32.88 11.46
N CYS A 6 9.13 -32.69 10.38
CA CYS A 6 8.56 -33.79 9.62
C CYS A 6 9.72 -34.66 9.11
N ILE A 7 9.80 -35.89 9.59
CA ILE A 7 10.72 -36.88 9.05
C ILE A 7 10.07 -37.43 7.76
N PRO A 8 10.77 -37.41 6.62
CA PRO A 8 10.25 -38.05 5.42
C PRO A 8 10.06 -39.56 5.66
N THR A 9 8.86 -40.05 5.37
CA THR A 9 8.42 -41.43 5.47
C THR A 9 7.69 -41.80 4.18
N LYS A 10 7.50 -43.09 3.91
CA LYS A 10 6.68 -43.49 2.75
C LYS A 10 5.22 -42.99 2.85
N ALA A 11 4.73 -42.74 4.07
CA ALA A 11 3.35 -42.31 4.31
C ALA A 11 3.10 -40.82 4.09
N ASN A 12 4.14 -39.97 4.09
CA ASN A 12 4.04 -38.53 3.83
C ASN A 12 4.77 -38.10 2.54
N LEU A 13 5.05 -39.06 1.65
CA LEU A 13 5.45 -38.77 0.28
C LEU A 13 4.26 -38.16 -0.47
N VAL A 14 4.44 -36.92 -0.91
CA VAL A 14 3.50 -36.24 -1.82
C VAL A 14 3.91 -36.53 -3.27
N ASN A 15 2.93 -36.66 -4.16
CA ASN A 15 3.17 -36.78 -5.60
C ASN A 15 3.36 -35.39 -6.23
N GLU A 16 4.47 -34.74 -5.87
CA GLU A 16 4.85 -33.41 -6.33
C GLU A 16 6.30 -33.42 -6.83
N ASP A 17 6.65 -32.44 -7.67
CA ASP A 17 8.02 -32.20 -8.13
C ASP A 17 8.66 -31.01 -7.39
N ASN A 18 9.97 -30.87 -7.51
CA ASN A 18 10.71 -29.74 -6.94
C ASN A 18 10.91 -28.60 -7.95
N ILE A 19 10.10 -28.54 -9.01
CA ILE A 19 10.23 -27.52 -10.06
C ILE A 19 9.58 -26.23 -9.58
N LEU A 20 10.40 -25.19 -9.44
CA LEU A 20 9.96 -23.87 -9.03
C LEU A 20 9.09 -23.22 -10.13
N ARG A 21 7.80 -23.08 -9.84
CA ARG A 21 6.84 -22.36 -10.70
C ARG A 21 6.78 -20.88 -10.29
N ASP A 22 6.38 -20.00 -11.21
CA ASP A 22 6.24 -18.56 -10.89
C ASP A 22 5.36 -18.37 -9.65
N LYS A 23 5.85 -17.58 -8.69
CA LYS A 23 5.22 -17.29 -7.38
C LYS A 23 5.35 -18.41 -6.34
N THR A 24 6.25 -19.37 -6.53
CA THR A 24 6.56 -20.37 -5.50
C THR A 24 7.08 -19.69 -4.24
N LEU A 25 6.53 -20.05 -3.08
CA LEU A 25 7.07 -19.66 -1.77
C LEU A 25 8.03 -20.75 -1.29
N ILE A 26 9.20 -20.33 -0.78
CA ILE A 26 10.20 -21.24 -0.22
C ILE A 26 10.45 -20.80 1.22
N ASP A 27 9.99 -21.59 2.18
CA ASP A 27 10.25 -21.35 3.60
C ASP A 27 11.57 -21.97 4.02
N LEU A 28 12.49 -21.12 4.49
CA LEU A 28 13.81 -21.49 5.00
C LEU A 28 13.87 -21.41 6.54
N CYS A 29 12.73 -21.58 7.23
CA CYS A 29 12.60 -21.62 8.69
C CYS A 29 13.09 -20.33 9.37
N GLY A 30 12.62 -19.19 8.88
CA GLY A 30 12.96 -17.85 9.39
C GLY A 30 12.97 -16.79 8.30
N VAL A 31 13.18 -17.22 7.05
CA VAL A 31 13.08 -16.39 5.84
C VAL A 31 12.18 -17.12 4.85
N THR A 32 11.19 -16.41 4.29
CA THR A 32 10.38 -16.91 3.18
C THR A 32 10.81 -16.22 1.89
N LEU A 33 11.29 -16.99 0.92
CA LEU A 33 11.60 -16.48 -0.42
C LEU A 33 10.35 -16.53 -1.28
N PHE A 34 10.17 -15.50 -2.10
CA PHE A 34 9.13 -15.46 -3.13
C PHE A 34 9.79 -15.57 -4.50
N TRP A 35 9.73 -16.76 -5.10
CA TRP A 35 10.35 -17.03 -6.38
C TRP A 35 9.52 -16.48 -7.53
N ARG A 36 10.15 -15.71 -8.43
CA ARG A 36 9.53 -15.23 -9.67
C ARG A 36 10.31 -15.72 -10.88
N SER A 37 9.58 -16.21 -11.86
CA SER A 37 10.14 -16.55 -13.17
C SER A 37 10.42 -15.28 -13.96
N ALA A 38 11.38 -15.32 -14.90
CA ALA A 38 11.66 -14.20 -15.79
C ALA A 38 10.41 -13.74 -16.58
N LYS A 39 9.64 -14.70 -17.11
CA LYS A 39 8.35 -14.44 -17.80
C LYS A 39 7.28 -13.87 -16.88
N GLY A 40 7.35 -14.18 -15.58
CA GLY A 40 6.47 -13.62 -14.56
C GLY A 40 6.84 -12.16 -14.27
N LEU A 41 8.12 -11.88 -14.05
CA LEU A 41 8.65 -10.55 -13.78
C LEU A 41 8.44 -9.58 -14.95
N SER A 42 8.50 -10.04 -16.20
CA SER A 42 8.19 -9.18 -17.35
C SER A 42 6.73 -8.69 -17.39
N LYS A 43 5.86 -9.30 -16.58
CA LYS A 43 4.44 -8.94 -16.44
C LYS A 43 4.10 -8.22 -15.14
N THR A 44 5.08 -8.01 -14.24
CA THR A 44 4.88 -7.25 -13.00
C THR A 44 5.21 -5.79 -13.21
N ALA A 45 4.74 -4.94 -12.29
CA ALA A 45 5.16 -3.55 -12.24
C ALA A 45 6.70 -3.46 -12.25
N THR A 46 7.23 -2.44 -12.90
CA THR A 46 8.61 -1.97 -12.79
C THR A 46 8.67 -0.77 -11.85
N MET A 47 9.87 -0.39 -11.39
CA MET A 47 10.03 0.86 -10.63
C MET A 47 9.55 2.09 -11.40
N ASN A 48 9.65 2.09 -12.74
CA ASN A 48 9.15 3.17 -13.57
C ASN A 48 7.62 3.20 -13.57
N ASP A 49 6.97 2.04 -13.62
CA ASP A 49 5.51 1.93 -13.53
C ASP A 49 5.03 2.43 -12.17
N LEU A 50 5.66 2.01 -11.06
CA LEU A 50 5.29 2.47 -9.72
C LEU A 50 5.41 4.00 -9.59
N LYS A 51 6.47 4.58 -10.19
CA LYS A 51 6.64 6.03 -10.24
C LYS A 51 5.52 6.69 -11.04
N ARG A 52 5.21 6.18 -12.23
CA ARG A 52 4.11 6.67 -13.07
C ARG A 52 2.77 6.58 -12.35
N MET A 53 2.50 5.49 -11.63
CA MET A 53 1.27 5.33 -10.83
C MET A 53 1.15 6.42 -9.75
N VAL A 54 2.24 6.71 -9.02
CA VAL A 54 2.28 7.81 -8.04
C VAL A 54 2.05 9.16 -8.71
N ASP A 55 2.69 9.40 -9.84
CA ASP A 55 2.53 10.65 -10.60
C ASP A 55 1.08 10.81 -11.07
N CYS A 56 0.45 9.75 -11.58
CA CYS A 56 -0.95 9.75 -12.00
C CYS A 56 -1.92 9.99 -10.83
N LEU A 57 -1.72 9.33 -9.67
CA LEU A 57 -2.50 9.59 -8.46
C LEU A 57 -2.44 11.07 -8.06
N ASN A 58 -1.27 11.70 -8.19
CA ASN A 58 -1.07 13.11 -7.88
C ASN A 58 -1.66 14.05 -8.95
N LEU A 59 -1.61 13.66 -10.23
CA LEU A 59 -2.22 14.39 -11.34
C LEU A 59 -3.75 14.36 -11.29
N ALA A 60 -4.33 13.32 -10.68
CA ALA A 60 -5.76 13.22 -10.48
C ALA A 60 -6.32 14.22 -9.45
N ARG A 61 -5.46 14.87 -8.66
CA ARG A 61 -5.82 15.98 -7.76
C ARG A 61 -7.03 15.69 -6.85
N PHE A 62 -7.15 14.47 -6.35
CA PHE A 62 -8.23 14.09 -5.42
C PHE A 62 -8.31 15.05 -4.23
N GLN A 63 -9.51 15.46 -3.86
CA GLN A 63 -9.73 16.35 -2.72
C GLN A 63 -10.04 15.56 -1.44
N CYS A 64 -9.58 16.07 -0.31
CA CYS A 64 -10.12 15.66 0.99
C CYS A 64 -11.53 16.24 1.15
N PRO A 65 -12.57 15.41 1.34
CA PRO A 65 -13.96 15.87 1.41
C PRO A 65 -14.24 16.93 2.48
N ILE A 66 -13.50 16.90 3.59
CA ILE A 66 -13.77 17.78 4.73
C ILE A 66 -12.76 18.93 4.89
N LEU A 67 -11.56 18.77 4.32
CA LEU A 67 -10.51 19.79 4.42
C LEU A 67 -10.44 20.68 3.16
N TYR A 68 -11.05 20.25 2.06
CA TYR A 68 -10.93 20.89 0.74
C TYR A 68 -9.46 21.09 0.33
N LYS A 69 -8.60 20.16 0.77
CA LYS A 69 -7.18 20.09 0.44
C LYS A 69 -6.94 18.98 -0.57
N THR A 70 -6.14 19.27 -1.58
CA THR A 70 -5.72 18.27 -2.55
C THR A 70 -4.77 17.27 -1.91
N LEU A 71 -5.10 15.99 -2.05
CA LEU A 71 -4.31 14.88 -1.57
C LEU A 71 -3.09 14.67 -2.46
N ARG A 72 -1.97 14.32 -1.85
CA ARG A 72 -0.71 14.08 -2.52
C ARG A 72 -0.02 12.86 -1.94
N MET A 73 0.25 11.90 -2.80
CA MET A 73 1.12 10.78 -2.52
C MET A 73 2.58 11.24 -2.36
N PRO A 74 3.29 10.75 -1.33
CA PRO A 74 4.74 10.96 -1.21
C PRO A 74 5.47 10.45 -2.46
N SER A 75 6.51 11.15 -2.89
CA SER A 75 7.36 10.62 -3.96
C SER A 75 8.06 9.35 -3.49
N ILE A 76 8.29 8.41 -4.42
CA ILE A 76 9.13 7.24 -4.16
C ILE A 76 10.51 7.66 -3.63
N ARG A 77 11.07 8.76 -4.16
CA ARG A 77 12.35 9.32 -3.69
C ARG A 77 12.29 9.78 -2.23
N ASP A 78 11.16 10.34 -1.81
CA ASP A 78 10.96 10.78 -0.43
C ASP A 78 10.80 9.57 0.50
N THR A 79 10.25 8.47 0.00
CA THR A 79 9.99 7.25 0.78
C THR A 79 11.27 6.44 0.99
N ILE A 80 12.14 6.33 -0.01
CA ILE A 80 13.42 5.60 0.07
C ILE A 80 14.41 6.31 1.00
N ASN A 81 14.42 7.65 1.00
CA ASN A 81 15.36 8.45 1.79
C ASN A 81 14.87 8.76 3.21
N ARG A 82 13.65 8.35 3.58
CA ARG A 82 13.11 8.60 4.92
C ARG A 82 13.50 7.44 5.84
N PRO A 83 14.22 7.70 6.95
CA PRO A 83 14.40 6.67 7.96
C PRO A 83 13.02 6.22 8.48
N SER A 84 12.81 4.91 8.60
CA SER A 84 11.58 4.31 9.12
C SER A 84 11.14 5.03 10.39
N PRO A 85 9.89 5.46 10.53
CA PRO A 85 9.45 6.08 11.76
C PRO A 85 9.45 5.00 12.84
N ALA A 86 10.37 5.11 13.79
CA ALA A 86 10.16 4.57 15.12
C ALA A 86 8.84 5.14 15.64
N SER A 87 8.08 4.32 16.35
CA SER A 87 6.87 4.70 17.06
C SER A 87 7.16 5.83 18.05
N THR A 88 6.99 7.07 17.62
CA THR A 88 7.08 8.22 18.52
C THR A 88 5.82 9.06 18.39
N SER A 89 5.04 9.09 19.47
CA SER A 89 3.89 9.96 19.65
C SER A 89 4.30 11.43 19.48
N PRO A 90 3.42 12.29 18.94
CA PRO A 90 3.73 13.71 18.79
C PRO A 90 3.62 14.40 20.14
N GLY A 91 4.77 14.62 20.78
CA GLY A 91 4.90 15.42 22.00
C GLY A 91 6.28 16.04 22.05
N ASP A 92 6.32 17.34 21.79
CA ASP A 92 7.05 18.36 22.54
C ASP A 92 7.70 19.41 21.62
N SER A 93 7.18 20.62 21.71
CA SER A 93 7.59 21.81 20.98
C SER A 93 8.59 22.58 21.82
N SER A 94 9.87 22.53 21.46
CA SER A 94 10.85 23.51 21.92
C SER A 94 11.61 24.08 20.72
N GLU A 95 11.29 25.31 20.37
CA GLU A 95 11.92 26.10 19.32
C GLU A 95 13.40 26.40 19.66
N ARG A 96 14.28 26.33 18.65
CA ARG A 96 15.62 26.93 18.70
C ARG A 96 15.84 27.80 17.46
N PRO A 97 16.56 28.93 17.56
CA PRO A 97 16.54 29.98 16.53
C PRO A 97 17.45 29.65 15.34
N ALA A 98 17.01 30.04 14.14
CA ALA A 98 17.70 29.85 12.88
C ALA A 98 18.85 30.86 12.65
N SER A 99 19.98 30.39 12.13
CA SER A 99 21.06 31.24 11.58
C SER A 99 20.79 31.61 10.11
N PRO A 100 21.25 32.78 9.63
CA PRO A 100 20.88 33.29 8.31
C PRO A 100 21.73 32.66 7.20
N ARG A 101 21.10 32.26 6.09
CA ARG A 101 21.77 31.90 4.83
C ARG A 101 21.30 32.79 3.68
N SER A 102 22.28 33.22 2.89
CA SER A 102 22.23 34.17 1.78
C SER A 102 21.39 33.70 0.57
N PRO A 103 20.97 34.61 -0.33
CA PRO A 103 19.99 34.31 -1.38
C PRO A 103 20.67 33.88 -2.69
N THR A 104 20.40 32.68 -3.18
CA THR A 104 20.64 32.32 -4.59
C THR A 104 19.47 31.50 -5.17
N ALA A 105 18.99 32.00 -6.31
CA ALA A 105 18.21 31.37 -7.38
C ALA A 105 17.13 30.32 -7.01
N SER A 106 15.86 30.77 -7.11
CA SER A 106 14.65 29.96 -6.99
C SER A 106 14.54 28.88 -8.10
N LYS A 107 15.08 27.69 -7.84
CA LYS A 107 14.51 26.46 -8.40
C LYS A 107 13.26 26.15 -7.58
N ARG A 108 12.08 26.14 -8.20
CA ARG A 108 10.82 25.73 -7.57
C ARG A 108 11.00 24.36 -6.90
N ARG A 109 11.22 24.37 -5.59
CA ARG A 109 11.24 23.18 -4.74
C ARG A 109 9.84 22.57 -4.81
N PRO A 110 9.70 21.26 -5.09
CA PRO A 110 8.38 20.63 -5.08
C PRO A 110 7.73 20.90 -3.72
N PRO A 111 6.41 21.19 -3.68
CA PRO A 111 5.72 21.50 -2.43
C PRO A 111 5.93 20.34 -1.46
N THR A 112 6.40 20.65 -0.25
CA THR A 112 6.55 19.69 0.83
C THR A 112 5.17 19.16 1.21
N VAL A 113 5.00 17.83 1.19
CA VAL A 113 3.76 17.17 1.63
C VAL A 113 3.54 17.51 3.10
N THR A 114 2.48 18.26 3.40
CA THR A 114 2.01 18.47 4.77
C THR A 114 1.25 17.24 5.24
N SER A 115 1.20 16.98 6.56
CA SER A 115 0.47 15.82 7.14
C SER A 115 -0.95 15.69 6.61
N ASP A 116 -1.64 16.82 6.46
CA ASP A 116 -3.04 16.89 6.06
C ASP A 116 -3.27 16.63 4.57
N SER A 117 -2.22 16.75 3.74
CA SER A 117 -2.24 16.41 2.32
C SER A 117 -1.91 14.95 2.04
N LYS A 118 -1.36 14.23 3.03
CA LYS A 118 -1.11 12.79 2.88
C LYS A 118 -2.44 12.04 2.89
N PRO A 119 -2.67 11.09 1.97
CA PRO A 119 -3.90 10.30 1.97
C PRO A 119 -3.92 9.29 3.13
N TYR A 120 -5.10 9.17 3.74
CA TYR A 120 -5.47 8.22 4.77
C TYR A 120 -6.78 7.55 4.35
N VAL A 121 -6.97 6.28 4.72
CA VAL A 121 -8.13 5.49 4.33
C VAL A 121 -8.91 5.03 5.56
N TYR A 122 -10.22 5.10 5.46
CA TYR A 122 -11.15 4.41 6.36
C TYR A 122 -11.30 2.96 5.89
N LEU A 123 -10.56 2.03 6.50
CA LEU A 123 -10.44 0.63 6.05
C LEU A 123 -11.75 -0.18 6.02
N ASN A 124 -12.80 0.18 6.75
CA ASN A 124 -14.07 -0.54 6.70
C ASN A 124 -14.98 -0.08 5.53
N CYS A 125 -14.72 1.07 4.92
CA CYS A 125 -15.54 1.61 3.82
C CYS A 125 -14.76 2.00 2.56
N GLY A 126 -13.44 2.16 2.64
CA GLY A 126 -12.57 2.52 1.52
C GLY A 126 -12.43 4.00 1.23
N HIS A 127 -13.20 4.88 1.88
CA HIS A 127 -13.12 6.32 1.66
C HIS A 127 -11.74 6.88 2.04
N VAL A 128 -11.17 7.67 1.13
CA VAL A 128 -9.85 8.27 1.26
C VAL A 128 -9.97 9.77 1.59
N HIS A 129 -9.30 10.18 2.65
CA HIS A 129 -9.28 11.55 3.16
C HIS A 129 -7.84 12.00 3.39
N GLY A 130 -7.64 13.30 3.62
CA GLY A 130 -6.42 13.81 4.24
C GLY A 130 -6.46 13.53 5.75
N TRP A 131 -5.31 13.50 6.42
CA TRP A 131 -5.32 13.41 7.87
C TRP A 131 -6.08 14.61 8.48
N HIS A 132 -6.98 14.34 9.42
CA HIS A 132 -7.78 15.37 10.08
C HIS A 132 -8.01 15.05 11.55
N THR A 133 -8.41 16.06 12.33
CA THR A 133 -8.72 15.94 13.76
C THR A 133 -10.20 15.70 14.04
N TRP A 134 -11.08 15.87 13.05
CA TRP A 134 -12.52 15.62 13.22
C TRP A 134 -12.78 14.17 13.69
N ARG A 135 -13.69 14.04 14.66
CA ARG A 135 -14.14 12.79 15.29
C ARG A 135 -15.64 12.87 15.56
N ALA A 136 -16.33 11.74 15.47
CA ALA A 136 -17.72 11.64 15.92
C ALA A 136 -17.79 11.54 17.45
N LEU A 137 -18.94 11.88 18.04
CA LEU A 137 -19.14 11.88 19.50
C LEU A 137 -19.00 10.48 20.11
N ASP A 138 -19.30 9.44 19.34
CA ASP A 138 -19.26 8.03 19.71
C ASP A 138 -17.95 7.32 19.34
N ASP A 139 -16.96 8.04 18.79
CA ASP A 139 -15.65 7.47 18.48
C ASP A 139 -14.92 7.09 19.78
N VAL A 140 -14.74 5.78 20.01
CA VAL A 140 -14.03 5.25 21.19
C VAL A 140 -12.54 5.02 20.88
N GLY A 141 -11.68 5.69 21.65
CA GLY A 141 -10.23 5.52 21.58
C GLY A 141 -9.59 6.12 20.33
N ASP A 142 -8.28 5.94 20.16
CA ASP A 142 -7.54 6.62 19.09
C ASP A 142 -7.56 5.91 17.73
N SER A 143 -7.80 4.60 17.73
CA SER A 143 -7.62 3.71 16.59
C SER A 143 -8.81 3.62 15.65
N ILE A 144 -10.03 3.86 16.14
CA ILE A 144 -11.27 3.78 15.37
C ILE A 144 -11.88 5.18 15.26
N ARG A 145 -12.33 5.52 14.05
CA ARG A 145 -12.96 6.79 13.73
C ARG A 145 -14.15 6.58 12.82
N THR A 146 -15.14 7.43 12.94
CA THR A 146 -16.30 7.43 12.05
C THR A 146 -15.95 8.10 10.73
N CYS A 147 -16.26 7.46 9.60
CA CYS A 147 -16.05 8.07 8.29
C CYS A 147 -17.00 9.26 8.09
N PRO A 148 -16.51 10.48 7.78
CA PRO A 148 -17.37 11.65 7.57
C PRO A 148 -18.34 11.52 6.38
N MET A 149 -18.03 10.67 5.41
CA MET A 149 -18.86 10.48 4.21
C MET A 149 -20.01 9.49 4.43
N CYS A 150 -19.73 8.32 5.03
CA CYS A 150 -20.72 7.25 5.15
C CYS A 150 -21.12 6.90 6.60
N ARG A 151 -20.53 7.57 7.60
CA ARG A 151 -20.75 7.34 9.04
C ARG A 151 -20.38 5.96 9.56
N GLN A 152 -19.62 5.17 8.79
CA GLN A 152 -19.15 3.86 9.24
C GLN A 152 -17.91 4.01 10.15
N SER A 153 -17.94 3.40 11.34
CA SER A 153 -16.78 3.30 12.22
C SER A 153 -15.70 2.45 11.58
N SER A 154 -14.47 2.93 11.58
CA SER A 154 -13.38 2.34 10.82
C SER A 154 -12.00 2.71 11.37
N PRO A 155 -11.00 1.82 11.29
CA PRO A 155 -9.62 2.23 11.39
C PRO A 155 -9.30 3.31 10.34
N PHE A 156 -8.56 4.35 10.75
CA PHE A 156 -8.15 5.45 9.89
C PHE A 156 -6.62 5.50 9.80
N VAL A 157 -6.08 4.96 8.72
CA VAL A 157 -4.64 4.65 8.58
C VAL A 157 -4.03 5.36 7.38
N PRO A 158 -2.72 5.69 7.39
CA PRO A 158 -2.07 6.27 6.23
C PRO A 158 -2.11 5.30 5.05
N LEU A 159 -2.45 5.83 3.88
CA LEU A 159 -2.40 5.11 2.62
C LEU A 159 -1.01 5.28 2.01
N GLN A 160 -0.41 4.19 1.51
CA GLN A 160 0.91 4.23 0.87
C GLN A 160 1.08 3.15 -0.19
N MET A 161 1.85 3.46 -1.23
CA MET A 161 2.20 2.51 -2.29
C MET A 161 3.21 1.48 -1.79
N GLY A 162 2.99 0.20 -2.14
CA GLY A 162 4.03 -0.81 -2.03
C GLY A 162 5.13 -0.59 -3.09
N LEU A 163 6.39 -0.54 -2.66
CA LEU A 163 7.51 -0.14 -3.53
C LEU A 163 8.38 -1.27 -4.07
N GLU A 164 8.13 -2.52 -3.67
CA GLU A 164 8.84 -3.69 -4.19
C GLU A 164 8.13 -4.24 -5.45
N PRO A 165 8.67 -4.04 -6.66
CA PRO A 165 7.95 -4.41 -7.88
C PRO A 165 7.76 -5.91 -8.04
N ALA A 166 8.67 -6.74 -7.50
CA ALA A 166 8.58 -8.20 -7.60
C ALA A 166 7.35 -8.78 -6.87
N PHE A 167 6.77 -8.03 -5.91
CA PHE A 167 5.56 -8.44 -5.20
C PHE A 167 4.26 -8.15 -5.96
N TYR A 168 4.30 -7.35 -7.01
CA TYR A 168 3.13 -7.17 -7.88
C TYR A 168 2.92 -8.43 -8.73
N ILE A 169 1.68 -8.71 -9.12
CA ILE A 169 1.36 -9.81 -10.05
C ILE A 169 0.80 -9.32 -11.39
N ASP A 170 0.69 -8.01 -11.54
CA ASP A 170 0.33 -7.31 -12.77
C ASP A 170 0.93 -5.88 -12.75
N ARG A 171 0.61 -5.09 -13.78
CA ARG A 171 1.01 -3.68 -13.95
C ARG A 171 -0.18 -2.72 -13.81
N ARG A 172 -1.26 -3.13 -13.14
CA ARG A 172 -2.51 -2.35 -13.09
C ARG A 172 -2.48 -1.25 -12.03
N PHE A 173 -3.34 -0.26 -12.21
CA PHE A 173 -3.45 0.89 -11.30
C PHE A 173 -3.83 0.47 -9.86
N PRO A 174 -3.30 1.16 -8.82
CA PRO A 174 -3.55 0.80 -7.42
C PRO A 174 -4.94 1.25 -6.94
N THR A 175 -5.92 0.37 -7.08
CA THR A 175 -7.33 0.62 -6.72
C THR A 175 -7.74 0.05 -5.36
N HIS A 176 -6.88 -0.75 -4.73
CA HIS A 176 -7.18 -1.47 -3.49
C HIS A 176 -6.04 -1.34 -2.47
N CYS A 177 -6.36 -1.53 -1.20
CA CYS A 177 -5.35 -1.63 -0.14
C CYS A 177 -5.56 -2.81 0.81
N PHE A 178 -4.50 -3.16 1.52
CA PHE A 178 -4.50 -4.16 2.57
C PHE A 178 -5.01 -3.58 3.90
N ASN A 179 -5.87 -4.33 4.58
CA ASN A 179 -6.33 -4.05 5.94
C ASN A 179 -5.55 -4.95 6.91
N PRO A 180 -4.86 -4.43 7.95
CA PRO A 180 -4.99 -3.08 8.50
C PRO A 180 -3.89 -2.08 8.12
N CYS A 181 -2.95 -2.46 7.26
CA CYS A 181 -1.73 -1.66 7.10
C CYS A 181 -1.82 -0.49 6.10
N GLY A 182 -2.86 -0.41 5.27
CA GLY A 182 -3.04 0.68 4.30
C GLY A 182 -2.06 0.66 3.12
N HIS A 183 -1.28 -0.42 2.94
CA HIS A 183 -0.50 -0.59 1.72
C HIS A 183 -1.43 -0.84 0.53
N MET A 184 -1.28 -0.05 -0.53
CA MET A 184 -2.10 -0.15 -1.72
C MET A 184 -1.35 -0.79 -2.89
N ALA A 185 -2.12 -1.46 -3.73
CA ALA A 185 -1.71 -2.08 -4.98
C ALA A 185 -2.94 -2.30 -5.86
N SER A 186 -2.76 -2.93 -7.02
CA SER A 186 -3.89 -3.34 -7.86
C SER A 186 -4.79 -4.35 -7.13
N GLU A 187 -6.07 -4.39 -7.51
CA GLU A 187 -7.04 -5.37 -7.01
C GLU A 187 -6.51 -6.80 -7.05
N LYS A 188 -5.94 -7.19 -8.21
CA LYS A 188 -5.41 -8.53 -8.45
C LYS A 188 -4.26 -8.83 -7.49
N THR A 189 -3.33 -7.89 -7.32
CA THR A 189 -2.20 -8.02 -6.40
C THR A 189 -2.68 -8.15 -4.96
N CYS A 190 -3.59 -7.29 -4.52
CA CYS A 190 -4.14 -7.39 -3.17
C CYS A 190 -4.88 -8.71 -2.94
N ARG A 191 -5.74 -9.15 -3.85
CA ARG A 191 -6.45 -10.44 -3.74
C ARG A 191 -5.49 -11.64 -3.69
N TYR A 192 -4.44 -11.63 -4.51
CA TYR A 192 -3.43 -12.69 -4.50
C TYR A 192 -2.78 -12.85 -3.12
N TRP A 193 -2.30 -11.75 -2.53
CA TRP A 193 -1.64 -11.78 -1.23
C TRP A 193 -2.60 -12.02 -0.06
N CYS A 194 -3.84 -11.54 -0.14
CA CYS A 194 -4.89 -11.86 0.83
C CYS A 194 -5.26 -13.36 0.82
N GLY A 195 -5.18 -14.02 -0.33
CA GLY A 195 -5.44 -15.45 -0.47
C GLY A 195 -4.24 -16.35 -0.09
N LEU A 196 -3.03 -15.78 -0.07
CA LEU A 196 -1.81 -16.53 0.18
C LEU A 196 -1.62 -16.79 1.69
N ARG A 197 -1.45 -18.07 2.04
CA ARG A 197 -1.28 -18.51 3.42
C ARG A 197 0.21 -18.72 3.70
N ILE A 198 0.80 -17.84 4.51
CA ILE A 198 2.22 -17.88 4.86
C ILE A 198 2.34 -18.38 6.30
N PRO A 199 3.24 -19.36 6.58
CA PRO A 199 3.44 -19.86 7.93
C PRO A 199 4.06 -18.79 8.84
N ASN A 200 3.55 -18.71 10.06
CA ASN A 200 4.12 -17.89 11.12
C ASN A 200 5.34 -18.58 11.73
N ASN A 201 6.43 -17.82 11.89
CA ASN A 201 7.71 -18.33 12.40
C ASN A 201 7.62 -18.90 13.83
N HIS A 202 6.66 -18.45 14.65
CA HIS A 202 6.59 -18.81 16.06
C HIS A 202 5.65 -19.99 16.36
N ASP A 203 4.53 -20.09 15.65
CA ASP A 203 3.45 -21.04 15.94
C ASP A 203 3.00 -21.88 14.73
N PHE A 204 3.63 -21.69 13.56
CA PHE A 204 3.29 -22.34 12.29
C PHE A 204 1.85 -22.08 11.82
N SER A 205 1.13 -21.13 12.41
CA SER A 205 -0.20 -20.75 11.95
C SER A 205 -0.12 -20.11 10.57
N LEU A 206 -1.08 -20.43 9.72
CA LEU A 206 -1.12 -19.98 8.33
C LEU A 206 -1.92 -18.68 8.21
N GLN A 207 -1.23 -17.57 7.94
CA GLN A 207 -1.84 -16.25 7.89
C GLN A 207 -1.48 -15.52 6.60
N ALA A 208 -2.43 -14.74 6.09
CA ALA A 208 -2.16 -13.81 5.01
C ALA A 208 -1.36 -12.63 5.56
N ARG A 209 -0.34 -12.21 4.81
CA ARG A 209 0.51 -11.08 5.19
C ARG A 209 0.64 -10.09 4.04
N CYS A 210 0.69 -8.81 4.38
CA CYS A 210 1.06 -7.76 3.43
C CYS A 210 2.49 -8.05 2.95
N PRO A 211 2.76 -8.16 1.63
CA PRO A 211 4.10 -8.45 1.14
C PRO A 211 5.09 -7.30 1.41
N PHE A 212 4.59 -6.07 1.58
CA PHE A 212 5.43 -4.88 1.72
C PHE A 212 5.90 -4.59 3.15
N CYS A 213 5.11 -4.97 4.15
CA CYS A 213 5.42 -4.69 5.56
C CYS A 213 5.19 -5.86 6.51
N LEU A 214 4.81 -7.03 5.97
CA LEU A 214 4.59 -8.28 6.70
C LEU A 214 3.51 -8.24 7.78
N ALA A 215 2.73 -7.16 7.87
CA ALA A 215 1.56 -7.09 8.73
C ALA A 215 0.61 -8.23 8.39
N ILE A 216 0.00 -8.83 9.42
CA ILE A 216 -1.09 -9.80 9.22
C ILE A 216 -2.27 -9.05 8.64
N ILE A 217 -2.82 -9.54 7.53
CA ILE A 217 -3.87 -8.86 6.79
C ILE A 217 -5.16 -9.65 6.78
N SER A 218 -6.26 -8.91 6.63
CA SER A 218 -7.58 -9.47 6.38
C SER A 218 -7.62 -10.25 5.06
N PRO A 219 -8.47 -11.28 4.94
CA PRO A 219 -8.59 -12.10 3.72
C PRO A 219 -9.24 -11.35 2.56
N THR A 220 -9.78 -10.15 2.79
CA THR A 220 -10.42 -9.33 1.77
C THR A 220 -9.74 -7.97 1.73
N PRO A 221 -9.27 -7.52 0.55
CA PRO A 221 -8.72 -6.19 0.41
C PRO A 221 -9.83 -5.14 0.37
N VAL A 222 -9.47 -3.90 0.66
CA VAL A 222 -10.40 -2.76 0.70
C VAL A 222 -10.30 -2.03 -0.64
N ARG A 223 -11.43 -1.85 -1.32
CA ARG A 223 -11.51 -0.99 -2.52
C ARG A 223 -11.40 0.46 -2.09
N LEU A 224 -10.55 1.25 -2.75
CA LEU A 224 -10.35 2.65 -2.43
C LEU A 224 -11.37 3.53 -3.15
N LEU A 225 -11.93 4.48 -2.40
CA LEU A 225 -12.89 5.47 -2.86
C LEU A 225 -12.28 6.86 -2.64
N PHE A 226 -11.82 7.48 -3.71
CA PHE A 226 -11.32 8.85 -3.69
C PHE A 226 -12.45 9.81 -4.04
N ASN A 227 -12.46 10.98 -3.40
CA ASN A 227 -13.40 12.03 -3.76
C ASN A 227 -12.85 12.85 -4.94
N SER A 228 -13.66 13.00 -5.99
CA SER A 228 -13.38 13.82 -7.16
C SER A 228 -14.47 14.89 -7.33
N ASP A 229 -14.09 16.06 -7.81
CA ASP A 229 -14.98 17.21 -7.95
C ASP A 229 -15.90 17.15 -9.21
N GLU A 230 -15.79 16.10 -10.03
CA GLU A 230 -16.59 15.94 -11.25
C GLU A 230 -17.86 15.10 -11.01
N GLU A 231 -19.00 15.54 -11.55
CA GLU A 231 -20.35 14.94 -11.39
C GLU A 231 -20.45 13.46 -11.81
N ASN A 232 -19.39 12.88 -12.41
CA ASN A 232 -19.25 11.47 -12.81
C ASN A 232 -18.00 10.77 -12.21
N GLY A 233 -17.57 11.20 -11.03
CA GLY A 233 -16.29 10.85 -10.41
C GLY A 233 -15.86 9.37 -10.40
N ASP A 234 -16.81 8.46 -10.14
CA ASP A 234 -16.54 7.02 -10.14
C ASP A 234 -16.23 6.47 -11.54
N MET A 235 -16.86 7.02 -12.59
CA MET A 235 -16.62 6.63 -13.98
C MET A 235 -15.26 7.13 -14.46
N TRP A 236 -14.92 8.38 -14.18
CA TRP A 236 -13.63 8.95 -14.57
C TRP A 236 -12.46 8.24 -13.89
N TRP A 237 -12.57 7.87 -12.61
CA TRP A 237 -11.52 7.10 -11.92
C TRP A 237 -11.33 5.72 -12.52
N ILE A 238 -12.42 5.00 -12.83
CA ILE A 238 -12.34 3.68 -13.46
C ILE A 238 -11.79 3.81 -14.88
N GLU A 239 -12.20 4.81 -15.65
CA GLU A 239 -11.70 5.08 -16.99
C GLU A 239 -10.23 5.48 -16.98
N LEU A 240 -9.80 6.38 -16.09
CA LEU A 240 -8.40 6.76 -15.92
C LEU A 240 -7.55 5.57 -15.47
N ALA A 241 -8.02 4.81 -14.47
CA ALA A 241 -7.34 3.60 -14.03
C ALA A 241 -7.25 2.56 -15.14
N THR A 242 -8.26 2.48 -16.02
CA THR A 242 -8.29 1.58 -17.18
C THR A 242 -7.34 2.07 -18.27
N GLN A 243 -7.45 3.32 -18.71
CA GLN A 243 -6.56 3.96 -19.69
C GLN A 243 -5.09 3.88 -19.27
N LEU A 244 -4.77 4.23 -18.02
CA LEU A 244 -3.41 4.13 -17.50
C LEU A 244 -2.95 2.69 -17.37
N SER A 245 -3.85 1.75 -17.02
CA SER A 245 -3.51 0.32 -17.03
C SER A 245 -3.22 -0.19 -18.44
N ASP A 246 -3.93 0.31 -19.45
CA ASP A 246 -3.75 -0.06 -20.85
C ASP A 246 -2.45 0.54 -21.41
N GLU A 247 -2.13 1.80 -21.10
CA GLU A 247 -0.84 2.43 -21.42
C GLU A 247 0.34 1.69 -20.77
N LEU A 248 0.22 1.31 -19.49
CA LEU A 248 1.23 0.52 -18.79
C LEU A 248 1.38 -0.90 -19.36
N SER A 249 0.32 -1.44 -19.96
CA SER A 249 0.34 -2.76 -20.59
C SER A 249 0.93 -2.74 -22.00
N ALA A 250 0.74 -1.64 -22.75
CA ALA A 250 1.27 -1.44 -24.10
C ALA A 250 2.79 -1.22 -24.15
N ASP A 251 3.39 -0.64 -23.11
CA ASP A 251 4.86 -0.44 -23.00
C ASP A 251 5.63 -1.74 -22.67
N GLY A 252 4.95 -2.89 -22.64
CA GLY A 252 5.52 -4.23 -22.36
C GLY A 252 5.59 -5.19 -23.54
N SER A 253 5.27 -4.74 -24.76
CA SER A 253 5.23 -5.56 -25.97
C SER A 253 6.44 -5.40 -26.90
N VAL A 254 7.63 -5.10 -26.35
CA VAL A 254 8.91 -5.13 -27.07
C VAL A 254 9.77 -6.29 -26.58
#